data_AF-A0A3D2VN19-F1
#
_entry.id   AF-A0A3D2VN19-F1
#
_cell.length_a   1.000
_cell.length_b   1.000
_cell.length_c   1.000
_cell.angle_alpha   90.00
_cell.angle_beta   90.00
_cell.angle_gamma   90.00
#
_symmetry.space_group_name_H-M   'P 1'
#
loop_
_entity.id
_entity.type
_entity.pdbx_description
1 polymer ?
#
loop_
_entity_poly.entity_id
_entity_poly.type
_entity_poly.pdbx_seq_one_letter_code
_entity_poly.pdbx_strand_id
1 'polypeptide(L)' 'MPSQQLAADSVLETIKKRGSVKIGLSTFVPWAMRDKNGELTGYEIDVAKQLAEDMKVKA' A
#
# COMPACT_ATOMS: atom_id res chain seq x y z
N MET A 1 -7.52 -1.60 -30.25
CA MET A 1 -6.55 -1.10 -29.25
C MET A 1 -6.54 -2.09 -28.09
N PRO A 2 -5.42 -2.79 -27.81
CA PRO A 2 -5.38 -3.94 -26.90
C PRO A 2 -5.36 -3.48 -25.44
N SER A 3 -6.49 -3.01 -24.94
CA SER A 3 -6.75 -2.83 -23.50
C SER A 3 -6.91 -4.16 -22.75
N GLN A 4 -6.94 -5.29 -23.48
CA GLN A 4 -7.41 -6.58 -22.96
C GLN A 4 -6.31 -7.62 -22.68
N GLN A 5 -5.05 -7.38 -23.10
CA GLN A 5 -3.93 -8.30 -22.83
C GLN A 5 -3.10 -7.93 -21.59
N LEU A 6 -3.25 -6.71 -21.05
CA LEU A 6 -2.61 -6.26 -19.80
C LEU A 6 -3.17 -6.93 -18.54
N ALA A 7 -4.21 -7.75 -18.68
CA ALA A 7 -4.65 -8.72 -17.69
C ALA A 7 -3.76 -9.99 -17.65
N ALA A 8 -2.61 -9.98 -18.35
CA ALA A 8 -1.51 -10.93 -18.17
C ALA A 8 -0.84 -10.64 -16.82
N ASP A 9 -1.36 -11.33 -15.80
CA ASP A 9 -1.25 -11.06 -14.36
C ASP A 9 -1.81 -9.68 -13.98
N SER A 10 -3.09 -9.66 -13.60
CA SER A 10 -3.66 -8.53 -12.86
C SER A 10 -2.69 -8.11 -11.75
N VAL A 11 -2.35 -6.83 -11.67
CA VAL A 11 -1.45 -6.28 -10.64
C VAL A 11 -1.85 -6.73 -9.23
N LEU A 12 -3.15 -6.90 -9.00
CA LEU A 12 -3.70 -7.44 -7.77
C LEU A 12 -3.22 -8.88 -7.49
N GLU A 13 -3.22 -9.73 -8.51
CA GLU A 13 -2.72 -11.10 -8.40
C GLU A 13 -1.20 -11.11 -8.17
N THR A 14 -0.45 -10.19 -8.78
CA THR A 14 0.98 -10.01 -8.47
C THR A 14 1.20 -9.63 -7.00
N ILE A 15 0.41 -8.70 -6.47
CA ILE A 15 0.48 -8.27 -5.06
C ILE A 15 0.14 -9.42 -4.12
N LYS A 16 -0.95 -10.15 -4.39
CA LYS A 16 -1.36 -11.32 -3.61
C LYS A 16 -0.29 -12.42 -3.62
N LYS A 17 0.23 -12.78 -4.80
CA LYS A 17 1.30 -13.77 -4.96
C LYS A 17 2.56 -13.37 -4.19
N ARG A 18 2.92 -12.08 -4.20
CA ARG A 18 4.07 -11.55 -3.45
C ARG A 18 3.82 -11.51 -1.93
N GLY A 19 2.57 -11.45 -1.50
CA GLY A 19 2.20 -11.31 -0.09
C GLY A 19 2.53 -9.93 0.49
N SER A 20 2.79 -8.93 -0.35
CA SER A 20 3.01 -7.54 0.08
C SER A 20 2.63 -6.50 -0.97
N VAL A 21 2.10 -5.37 -0.50
CA VAL A 21 1.85 -4.16 -1.28
C VAL A 21 2.91 -3.12 -0.94
N LYS A 22 3.38 -2.35 -1.92
CA LYS A 22 4.31 -1.23 -1.69
C LYS A 22 3.56 0.06 -1.89
N ILE A 23 3.57 0.92 -0.88
CA ILE A 23 2.79 2.16 -0.87
C ILE A 23 3.76 3.33 -0.74
N GLY A 24 3.79 4.18 -1.76
CA GLY A 24 4.58 5.42 -1.74
C GLY A 24 3.79 6.54 -1.11
N LEU A 25 4.42 7.31 -0.22
CA LEU A 25 3.82 8.45 0.46
C LEU A 25 4.84 9.57 0.66
N SER A 26 4.35 10.77 0.92
CA SER A 26 5.15 11.93 1.33
C SER A 26 4.80 12.30 2.76
N THR A 27 5.75 12.81 3.53
CA THR A 27 5.48 13.29 4.88
C THR A 27 4.75 14.62 4.82
N PHE A 28 3.56 14.69 5.42
CA PHE A 28 2.74 15.88 5.51
C PHE A 28 1.99 15.90 6.86
N VAL A 29 2.39 16.76 7.78
CA VAL A 29 1.81 16.83 9.14
C VAL A 29 0.41 17.45 9.07
N PRO A 30 -0.61 16.88 9.75
CA PRO A 30 -0.57 15.73 10.66
C PRO A 30 -0.94 14.38 10.00
N TRP A 31 -1.03 14.32 8.68
CA TRP A 31 -1.56 13.19 7.91
C TRP A 31 -0.58 12.03 7.69
N ALA A 32 0.72 12.33 7.55
CA ALA A 32 1.81 11.35 7.46
C ALA A 32 3.08 11.95 8.08
N MET A 33 3.52 11.41 9.19
CA MET A 33 4.66 11.93 9.96
C MET A 33 5.45 10.82 10.64
N ARG A 34 6.64 11.13 11.14
CA ARG A 34 7.39 10.21 12.01
C ARG A 34 7.05 10.47 13.47
N ASP A 35 6.82 9.42 14.23
CA ASP A 35 6.67 9.49 15.68
C ASP A 35 8.04 9.67 16.38
N LYS A 36 8.04 9.67 17.72
CA LYS A 36 9.26 9.82 18.52
C LYS A 36 10.23 8.63 18.38
N ASN A 37 9.74 7.48 17.94
CA ASN A 37 10.52 6.28 17.70
C ASN A 37 11.05 6.22 16.25
N GLY A 38 10.65 7.17 15.40
CA GLY A 38 11.02 7.25 13.99
C GLY A 38 10.09 6.47 13.05
N GLU A 39 9.00 5.88 13.57
CA GLU A 39 8.01 5.13 12.80
C GLU A 39 7.02 6.07 12.09
N LEU A 40 6.55 5.67 10.90
CA LEU A 40 5.53 6.43 10.20
C LEU A 40 4.16 6.27 10.88
N THR A 41 3.47 7.38 11.10
CA THR A 41 2.14 7.48 11.70
C THR A 41 1.30 8.56 11.01
N GLY A 42 -0.01 8.54 11.22
CA GLY A 42 -0.98 9.47 10.63
C GLY A 42 -2.03 8.75 9.79
N TYR A 43 -3.08 9.48 9.40
CA TYR A 43 -4.25 8.92 8.71
C TYR A 43 -3.91 8.14 7.44
N GLU A 44 -3.01 8.66 6.60
CA GLU A 44 -2.64 7.98 5.35
C GLU A 44 -1.91 6.66 5.63
N ILE A 45 -1.15 6.59 6.74
CA ILE A 45 -0.47 5.38 7.18
C ILE A 45 -1.48 4.35 7.69
N ASP A 46 -2.50 4.79 8.42
CA ASP A 46 -3.55 3.91 8.96
C ASP A 46 -4.40 3.31 7.83
N VAL A 47 -4.77 4.11 6.83
CA VAL A 47 -5.46 3.64 5.63
C VAL A 47 -4.60 2.63 4.86
N ALA A 48 -3.31 2.89 4.70
CA ALA A 48 -2.38 1.98 4.04
C ALA A 48 -2.28 0.63 4.75
N LYS A 49 -2.21 0.64 6.09
CA LYS A 49 -2.19 -0.58 6.92
C LYS A 49 -3.51 -1.36 6.80
N GLN A 50 -4.66 -0.68 6.92
CA GLN A 50 -5.97 -1.31 6.79
C GLN A 50 -6.15 -1.96 5.42
N LEU A 51 -5.77 -1.25 4.34
CA LEU A 51 -5.84 -1.79 2.99
C LEU A 51 -5.03 -3.07 2.83
N ALA A 52 -3.80 -3.10 3.37
CA ALA A 52 -2.96 -4.30 3.33
C ALA A 52 -3.58 -5.46 4.14
N GLU A 53 -4.16 -5.16 5.31
CA GLU A 53 -4.86 -6.14 6.15
C GLU A 53 -6.08 -6.74 5.44
N ASP A 54 -6.94 -5.92 4.84
CA ASP A 54 -8.12 -6.35 4.09
C ASP A 54 -7.73 -7.22 2.89
N MET A 55 -6.60 -6.91 2.26
CA MET A 55 -6.00 -7.69 1.18
C MET A 55 -5.25 -8.94 1.67
N LYS A 56 -5.08 -9.12 2.98
CA LYS A 56 -4.30 -10.18 3.64
C LYS A 56 -2.84 -10.23 3.18
N VAL A 57 -2.23 -9.07 3.00
CA VAL A 57 -0.82 -8.90 2.60
C VAL A 57 -0.11 -7.95 3.56
N LYS A 58 1.22 -7.89 3.48
CA LYS A 58 2.02 -6.93 4.25
C LYS A 58 2.04 -5.55 3.57
N ALA A 59 1.93 -4.49 4.36
CA ALA A 59 2.26 -3.12 3.94
C ALA A 59 3.78 -2.90 3.93
#